data_AF-A0A9W6XH57-F1
#
_entry.id   AF-A0A9W6XH57-F1
#
_cell.length_a   1.000
_cell.length_b   1.000
_cell.length_c   1.000
_cell.angle_alpha   90.00
_cell.angle_beta   90.00
_cell.angle_gamma   90.00
#
_symmetry.space_group_name_H-M   'P 1'
#
loop_
_entity.id
_entity.type
_entity.pdbx_description
1 polymer ?
#
loop_
_entity_poly.entity_id
_entity_poly.type
_entity_poly.pdbx_seq_one_letter_code
_entity_poly.pdbx_strand_id
1 'polypeptide(L)'
;MLNSRTYERIAVDYAHKLKVVEYMEKGNDLDDTIDFFYGAVTDKEKRAKKKQINKWLKQTVHIRAMCSSGRGTHGNLRVVGTGTVLPSDAESDLVLWINSLRKDGAPVSRLMLELQAKGNREGMWPRRQLPHGRLRDQLAAYRAEEKRRARKCSKLEQDIIRTRKELVQAESDEEVNRLLSGHGEEPFKLKAPNRVDIARWVASCWDALTPATIRSDFGELGS
;
A
#
# COMPACT_ATOMS: atom_id res chain seq x y z
N MET A 1 6.93 -30.75 -19.49
CA MET A 1 7.00 -29.28 -19.62
C MET A 1 5.58 -28.72 -19.65
N LEU A 2 5.15 -28.01 -18.61
CA LEU A 2 3.82 -27.41 -18.53
C LEU A 2 3.83 -26.09 -19.31
N ASN A 3 3.07 -26.04 -20.41
CA ASN A 3 2.96 -24.86 -21.27
C ASN A 3 1.97 -23.88 -20.61
N SER A 4 2.46 -22.92 -19.83
CA SER A 4 1.64 -21.87 -19.22
C SER A 4 1.14 -20.92 -20.31
N ARG A 5 -0.09 -21.14 -20.80
CA ARG A 5 -0.80 -20.17 -21.64
C ARG A 5 -1.10 -18.91 -20.82
N THR A 6 -0.22 -17.92 -20.91
CA THR A 6 -0.53 -16.56 -20.47
C THR A 6 -1.50 -15.93 -21.47
N TYR A 7 -2.76 -15.77 -21.06
CA TYR A 7 -3.74 -15.02 -21.86
C TYR A 7 -3.54 -13.53 -21.63
N GLU A 8 -2.73 -12.90 -22.48
CA GLU A 8 -2.54 -11.46 -22.45
C GLU A 8 -3.74 -10.76 -23.11
N ARG A 9 -4.47 -9.96 -22.32
CA ARG A 9 -5.58 -9.16 -22.84
C ARG A 9 -5.03 -7.92 -23.54
N ILE A 10 -4.95 -7.95 -24.86
CA ILE A 10 -4.62 -6.78 -25.67
C ILE A 10 -5.86 -5.87 -25.70
N ALA A 11 -5.81 -4.75 -24.97
CA ALA A 11 -6.81 -3.70 -25.06
C ALA A 11 -6.56 -2.86 -26.31
N VAL A 12 -7.55 -2.79 -27.20
CA VAL A 12 -7.50 -1.99 -28.44
C VAL A 12 -8.26 -0.69 -28.19
N ASP A 13 -7.67 0.45 -28.47
CA ASP A 13 -8.33 1.76 -28.31
C ASP A 13 -9.50 1.97 -29.29
N TYR A 14 -10.39 2.92 -28.98
CA TYR A 14 -11.56 3.21 -29.81
C TYR A 14 -11.19 3.87 -31.14
N ALA A 15 -10.09 4.62 -31.21
CA ALA A 15 -9.64 5.26 -32.45
C ALA A 15 -9.22 4.22 -33.50
N HIS A 16 -8.49 3.17 -33.11
CA HIS A 16 -8.14 2.05 -33.96
C HIS A 16 -9.36 1.25 -34.38
N LYS A 17 -10.28 0.97 -33.43
CA LYS A 17 -11.56 0.31 -33.76
C LYS A 17 -12.34 1.09 -34.81
N LEU A 18 -12.37 2.42 -34.70
CA LEU A 18 -13.07 3.29 -35.64
C LEU A 18 -12.45 3.19 -37.04
N LYS A 19 -11.11 3.28 -37.17
CA LYS A 19 -10.42 3.11 -38.46
C LYS A 19 -10.74 1.78 -39.13
N VAL A 20 -10.74 0.69 -38.37
CA VAL A 20 -11.06 -0.65 -38.88
C VAL A 20 -12.52 -0.73 -39.34
N VAL A 21 -13.45 -0.17 -38.57
CA VAL A 21 -14.88 -0.14 -38.93
C VAL A 21 -15.12 0.70 -40.19
N GLU A 22 -14.52 1.89 -40.27
CA GLU A 22 -14.62 2.76 -41.45
C GLU A 22 -14.02 2.11 -42.70
N TYR A 23 -12.97 1.31 -42.55
CA TYR A 23 -12.39 0.53 -43.64
C TYR A 23 -13.34 -0.58 -44.12
N MET A 24 -13.99 -1.31 -43.21
CA MET A 24 -15.00 -2.32 -43.56
C MET A 24 -16.24 -1.71 -44.22
N GLU A 25 -16.72 -0.55 -43.74
CA GLU A 25 -17.89 0.14 -44.31
C GLU A 25 -17.66 0.63 -45.75
N LYS A 26 -16.40 0.76 -46.20
CA LYS A 26 -16.06 1.03 -47.60
C LYS A 26 -16.22 -0.18 -48.53
N GLY A 27 -16.64 -1.34 -47.99
CA GLY A 27 -16.91 -2.56 -48.77
C GLY A 27 -15.73 -3.53 -48.86
N ASN A 28 -14.70 -3.38 -48.03
CA ASN A 28 -13.56 -4.30 -47.99
C ASN A 28 -13.90 -5.63 -47.32
N ASP A 29 -13.23 -6.71 -47.72
CA ASP A 29 -13.39 -8.02 -47.10
C ASP A 29 -12.71 -8.11 -45.72
N LEU A 30 -13.18 -9.03 -44.88
CA LEU A 30 -12.62 -9.27 -43.55
C LEU A 30 -11.17 -9.78 -43.60
N ASP A 31 -10.81 -10.63 -44.55
CA ASP A 31 -9.44 -11.13 -44.69
C ASP A 31 -8.50 -10.02 -45.14
N ASP A 32 -8.90 -9.24 -46.16
CA ASP A 32 -8.13 -8.07 -46.63
C ASP A 32 -7.92 -7.04 -45.52
N THR A 33 -8.95 -6.81 -44.70
CA THR A 33 -8.88 -5.89 -43.56
C THR A 33 -7.90 -6.41 -42.50
N ILE A 34 -7.89 -7.71 -42.23
CA ILE A 34 -6.95 -8.29 -41.27
C ILE A 34 -5.52 -8.17 -41.78
N ASP A 35 -5.30 -8.47 -43.05
CA ASP A 35 -3.99 -8.41 -43.67
C ASP A 35 -3.48 -6.95 -43.74
N PHE A 36 -4.36 -5.97 -43.99
CA PHE A 36 -4.00 -4.54 -43.99
C PHE A 36 -3.63 -4.00 -42.60
N PHE A 37 -4.39 -4.32 -41.55
CA PHE A 37 -4.19 -3.74 -40.21
C PHE A 37 -3.25 -4.53 -39.31
N TYR A 38 -3.10 -5.84 -39.51
CA TYR A 38 -2.34 -6.73 -38.63
C TYR A 38 -1.24 -7.52 -39.36
N GLY A 39 -1.16 -7.43 -40.69
CA GLY A 39 -0.16 -8.13 -41.49
C GLY A 39 -0.36 -9.64 -41.51
N ALA A 40 0.73 -10.38 -41.77
CA ALA A 40 0.72 -11.83 -41.83
C ALA A 40 0.51 -12.43 -40.42
N VAL A 41 -0.73 -12.81 -40.12
CA VAL A 41 -1.14 -13.48 -38.88
C VAL A 41 -1.47 -14.95 -39.13
N THR A 42 -1.34 -15.78 -38.09
CA THR A 42 -1.67 -17.22 -38.19
C THR A 42 -3.18 -17.42 -38.41
N ASP A 43 -3.60 -18.55 -39.00
CA ASP A 43 -5.03 -18.85 -39.22
C ASP A 43 -5.87 -18.81 -37.94
N LYS A 44 -5.26 -19.20 -36.81
CA LYS A 44 -5.91 -19.15 -35.50
C LYS A 44 -6.16 -17.70 -35.07
N GLU A 45 -5.19 -16.82 -35.30
CA GLU A 45 -5.31 -15.39 -35.02
C GLU A 45 -6.26 -14.72 -36.00
N LYS A 46 -6.21 -15.05 -37.30
CA LYS A 46 -7.20 -14.59 -38.30
C LYS A 46 -8.61 -14.86 -37.82
N ARG A 47 -8.93 -16.09 -37.40
CA ARG A 47 -10.26 -16.44 -36.85
C ARG A 47 -10.63 -15.61 -35.61
N ALA A 48 -9.68 -15.36 -34.71
CA ALA A 48 -9.93 -14.53 -33.52
C ALA A 48 -10.19 -13.06 -33.89
N LYS A 49 -9.41 -12.51 -34.83
CA LYS A 49 -9.56 -11.15 -35.35
C LYS A 49 -10.88 -10.98 -36.10
N LYS A 50 -11.30 -11.95 -36.92
CA LYS A 50 -12.63 -11.94 -37.56
C LYS A 50 -13.76 -11.80 -36.53
N LYS A 51 -13.70 -12.58 -35.45
CA LYS A 51 -14.68 -12.47 -34.34
C LYS A 51 -14.63 -11.09 -33.67
N GLN A 52 -13.44 -10.54 -33.47
CA GLN A 52 -13.24 -9.23 -32.85
C GLN A 52 -13.77 -8.09 -33.72
N ILE A 53 -13.47 -8.09 -35.02
CA ILE A 53 -13.96 -7.09 -35.98
C ILE A 53 -15.48 -7.16 -36.10
N ASN A 54 -16.05 -8.36 -36.25
CA ASN A 54 -17.50 -8.54 -36.28
C ASN A 54 -18.19 -8.01 -35.00
N LYS A 55 -17.54 -8.15 -33.83
CA LYS A 55 -18.05 -7.54 -32.60
C LYS A 55 -18.00 -6.01 -32.67
N TRP A 56 -16.94 -5.42 -33.20
CA TRP A 56 -16.81 -3.97 -33.34
C TRP A 56 -17.82 -3.40 -34.34
N LEU A 57 -18.09 -4.09 -35.45
CA LEU A 57 -19.14 -3.69 -36.41
C LEU A 57 -20.52 -3.62 -35.76
N LYS A 58 -20.83 -4.51 -34.82
CA LYS A 58 -22.08 -4.44 -34.04
C LYS A 58 -22.10 -3.27 -33.04
N GLN A 59 -20.93 -2.72 -32.71
CA GLN A 59 -20.75 -1.65 -31.72
C GLN A 59 -20.40 -0.30 -32.36
N THR A 60 -20.56 -0.15 -33.68
CA THR A 60 -20.15 1.05 -34.44
C THR A 60 -20.69 2.36 -33.86
N VAL A 61 -21.98 2.41 -33.51
CA VAL A 61 -22.62 3.60 -32.92
C VAL A 61 -21.89 4.02 -31.64
N HIS A 62 -21.60 3.05 -30.77
CA HIS A 62 -20.87 3.29 -29.53
C HIS A 62 -19.42 3.73 -29.80
N ILE A 63 -18.72 3.06 -30.71
CA ILE A 63 -17.33 3.39 -31.07
C ILE A 63 -17.23 4.84 -31.59
N ARG A 64 -18.15 5.26 -32.46
CA ARG A 64 -18.21 6.64 -32.96
C ARG A 64 -18.50 7.64 -31.83
N ALA A 65 -19.51 7.40 -31.01
CA ALA A 65 -19.84 8.25 -29.87
C ALA A 65 -18.64 8.41 -28.90
N MET A 66 -17.90 7.32 -28.68
CA MET A 66 -16.69 7.33 -27.86
C MET A 66 -15.60 8.22 -28.46
N CYS A 67 -15.38 8.16 -29.78
CA CYS A 67 -14.41 9.01 -30.46
C CYS A 67 -14.84 10.48 -30.48
N SER A 68 -16.11 10.78 -30.80
CA SER A 68 -16.66 12.14 -30.78
C SER A 68 -16.59 12.80 -29.41
N SER A 69 -16.66 12.02 -28.33
CA SER A 69 -16.51 12.51 -26.96
C SER A 69 -15.06 12.74 -26.51
N GLY A 70 -14.07 12.69 -27.41
CA GLY A 70 -12.65 12.87 -27.11
C GLY A 70 -12.00 11.68 -26.40
N ARG A 71 -12.70 10.56 -26.25
CA ARG A 71 -12.24 9.36 -25.50
C ARG A 71 -11.74 8.25 -26.43
N GLY A 72 -11.22 8.63 -27.59
CA GLY A 72 -10.72 7.70 -28.62
C GLY A 72 -9.54 6.84 -28.15
N THR A 73 -8.69 7.35 -27.25
CA THR A 73 -7.51 6.64 -26.73
C THR A 73 -7.84 5.54 -25.71
N HIS A 74 -9.10 5.41 -25.28
CA HIS A 74 -9.47 4.43 -24.26
C HIS A 74 -9.65 3.02 -24.85
N GLY A 75 -8.98 2.02 -24.25
CA GLY A 75 -9.07 0.61 -24.67
C GLY A 75 -10.38 -0.09 -24.32
N ASN A 76 -10.92 0.19 -23.12
CA ASN A 76 -12.16 -0.39 -22.60
C ASN A 76 -12.83 0.62 -21.66
N LEU A 77 -13.61 1.56 -22.19
CA LEU A 77 -14.40 2.43 -21.32
C LEU A 77 -15.67 1.72 -20.85
N ARG A 78 -15.84 1.64 -19.53
CA ARG A 78 -17.09 1.20 -18.90
C ARG A 78 -18.11 2.34 -18.96
N VAL A 79 -19.40 1.99 -19.00
CA VAL A 79 -20.46 2.99 -18.79
C VAL A 79 -20.24 3.63 -17.42
N VAL A 80 -20.41 4.94 -17.34
CA VAL A 80 -20.35 5.68 -16.07
C VAL A 80 -21.32 5.01 -15.09
N GLY A 81 -20.84 4.58 -13.92
CA GLY A 81 -21.63 3.84 -12.94
C GLY A 81 -21.56 2.31 -13.00
N THR A 82 -20.82 1.70 -13.94
CA THR A 82 -20.64 0.21 -14.01
C THR A 82 -19.34 -0.27 -13.33
N GLY A 83 -18.76 0.55 -12.46
CA GLY A 83 -17.71 0.11 -11.55
C GLY A 83 -18.33 -0.64 -10.37
N THR A 84 -17.53 -1.40 -9.62
CA THR A 84 -17.85 -1.87 -8.24
C THR A 84 -18.00 -0.70 -7.24
N VAL A 85 -18.37 0.46 -7.75
CA VAL A 85 -18.41 1.74 -7.09
C VAL A 85 -19.88 1.98 -6.73
N LEU A 86 -20.09 2.46 -5.51
CA LEU A 86 -21.41 2.66 -4.92
C LEU A 86 -22.32 3.49 -5.85
N PRO A 87 -23.64 3.35 -5.77
CA PRO A 87 -24.57 4.23 -6.47
C PRO A 87 -24.27 5.71 -6.17
N SER A 88 -24.51 6.61 -7.12
CA SER A 88 -24.22 8.05 -7.01
C SER A 88 -24.76 8.69 -5.71
N ASP A 89 -25.95 8.28 -5.27
CA ASP A 89 -26.53 8.72 -4.00
C ASP A 89 -25.67 8.30 -2.80
N ALA A 90 -25.20 7.05 -2.80
CA ALA A 90 -24.37 6.50 -1.73
C ALA A 90 -22.95 7.09 -1.73
N GLU A 91 -22.43 7.50 -2.89
CA GLU A 91 -21.18 8.30 -2.96
C GLU A 91 -21.39 9.68 -2.35
N SER A 92 -22.51 10.34 -2.64
CA SER A 92 -22.84 11.65 -2.09
C SER A 92 -22.96 11.60 -0.56
N ASP A 93 -23.63 10.57 -0.04
CA ASP A 93 -23.73 10.33 1.40
C ASP A 93 -22.34 10.10 2.04
N LEU A 94 -21.45 9.36 1.37
CA LEU A 94 -20.08 9.17 1.84
C LEU A 94 -19.26 10.46 1.85
N VAL A 95 -19.40 11.29 0.82
CA VAL A 95 -18.70 12.58 0.73
C VAL A 95 -19.16 13.53 1.83
N LEU A 96 -20.47 13.64 2.08
CA LEU A 96 -21.04 14.43 3.17
C LEU A 96 -20.56 13.92 4.54
N TRP A 97 -20.50 12.60 4.72
CA TRP A 97 -20.01 11.99 5.94
C TRP A 97 -18.50 12.23 6.16
N ILE A 98 -17.66 12.07 5.14
CA ILE A 98 -16.22 12.36 5.23
C ILE A 98 -15.97 13.83 5.55
N ASN A 99 -16.71 14.74 4.89
CA ASN A 99 -16.53 16.18 5.09
C ASN A 99 -16.97 16.63 6.50
N SER A 100 -18.01 16.02 7.07
CA SER A 100 -18.40 16.30 8.46
C SER A 100 -17.35 15.82 9.47
N LEU A 101 -16.77 14.62 9.26
CA LEU A 101 -15.68 14.14 10.12
C LEU A 101 -14.41 15.00 10.02
N ARG A 102 -14.07 15.50 8.83
CA ARG A 102 -12.96 16.45 8.64
C ARG A 102 -13.22 17.79 9.33
N LYS A 103 -14.46 18.29 9.29
CA LYS A 103 -14.86 19.52 10.00
C LYS A 103 -14.63 19.39 11.52
N ASP A 104 -14.83 18.19 12.06
CA ASP A 104 -14.62 17.88 13.49
C ASP A 104 -13.15 17.50 13.80
N GLY A 105 -12.22 17.64 12.85
CA GLY A 105 -10.80 17.29 13.01
C GLY A 105 -10.54 15.79 13.17
N ALA A 106 -11.51 14.94 12.84
CA ALA A 106 -11.39 13.49 12.97
C ALA A 106 -10.80 12.86 11.69
N PRO A 107 -9.70 12.08 11.79
CA PRO A 107 -9.20 11.34 10.64
C PRO A 107 -10.16 10.22 10.24
N VAL A 108 -10.38 10.05 8.94
CA VAL A 108 -11.18 8.96 8.37
C VAL A 108 -10.25 7.83 7.95
N SER A 109 -10.33 6.68 8.61
CA SER A 109 -9.51 5.51 8.27
C SER A 109 -10.17 4.66 7.18
N ARG A 110 -9.36 3.82 6.52
CA ARG A 110 -9.83 2.87 5.51
C ARG A 110 -10.92 1.93 6.05
N LEU A 111 -10.78 1.44 7.27
CA LEU A 111 -11.77 0.58 7.92
C LEU A 111 -13.13 1.28 8.08
N MET A 112 -13.13 2.58 8.37
CA MET A 112 -14.35 3.36 8.50
C MET A 112 -15.07 3.50 7.15
N LEU A 113 -14.32 3.75 6.07
CA LEU A 113 -14.87 3.76 4.71
C LEU A 113 -15.48 2.40 4.33
N GLU A 114 -14.80 1.31 4.66
CA GLU A 114 -15.25 -0.05 4.35
C GLU A 114 -16.54 -0.43 5.10
N LEU A 115 -16.64 -0.09 6.40
CA LEU A 115 -17.84 -0.34 7.19
C LEU A 115 -19.03 0.50 6.70
N GLN A 116 -18.81 1.78 6.38
CA GLN A 116 -19.85 2.67 5.89
C GLN A 116 -20.35 2.26 4.49
N ALA A 117 -19.43 1.89 3.59
CA ALA A 117 -19.78 1.38 2.26
C ALA A 117 -20.58 0.07 2.31
N LYS A 118 -20.21 -0.86 3.20
CA LYS A 118 -20.95 -2.10 3.42
C LYS A 118 -22.35 -1.82 3.99
N GLY A 119 -22.43 -0.95 4.98
CA GLY A 119 -23.70 -0.51 5.55
C GLY A 119 -24.67 0.07 4.52
N ASN A 120 -24.17 0.94 3.64
CA ASN A 120 -24.98 1.57 2.58
C ASN A 120 -25.42 0.56 1.51
N ARG A 121 -24.61 -0.46 1.21
CA ARG A 121 -24.92 -1.51 0.22
C ARG A 121 -26.03 -2.46 0.71
N GLU A 122 -26.01 -2.81 1.99
CA GLU A 122 -26.91 -3.81 2.57
C GLU A 122 -28.25 -3.23 3.02
N GLY A 123 -28.45 -1.91 2.88
CA GLY A 123 -29.68 -1.22 3.34
C GLY A 123 -29.89 -1.28 4.85
N MET A 124 -28.83 -1.66 5.60
CA MET A 124 -28.89 -1.97 7.03
C MET A 124 -29.09 -0.72 7.91
N TRP A 125 -29.01 0.48 7.32
CA TRP A 125 -29.15 1.75 8.03
C TRP A 125 -30.34 2.55 7.48
N PRO A 126 -31.32 2.94 8.32
CA PRO A 126 -32.45 3.75 7.88
C PRO A 126 -32.00 5.09 7.30
N ARG A 127 -32.40 5.40 6.07
CA ARG A 127 -32.07 6.60 5.28
C ARG A 127 -32.38 7.95 5.97
N ARG A 128 -32.99 7.97 7.17
CA ARG A 128 -33.45 9.18 7.89
C ARG A 128 -33.06 9.27 9.36
N GLN A 129 -32.34 8.30 9.93
CA GLN A 129 -31.74 8.45 11.26
C GLN A 129 -30.24 8.57 11.09
N LEU A 130 -29.75 9.81 11.11
CA LEU A 130 -28.32 10.08 11.04
C LEU A 130 -27.63 9.43 12.27
N PRO A 131 -26.72 8.46 12.06
CA PRO A 131 -26.16 7.60 13.11
C PRO A 131 -25.08 8.28 13.98
N HIS A 132 -25.02 9.61 13.99
CA HIS A 132 -23.88 10.37 14.50
C HIS A 132 -23.64 10.21 16.00
N GLY A 133 -24.68 10.10 16.83
CA GLY A 133 -24.50 9.93 18.29
C GLY A 133 -23.87 8.58 18.65
N ARG A 134 -24.49 7.49 18.19
CA ARG A 134 -24.05 6.12 18.51
C ARG A 134 -22.66 5.80 17.95
N LEU A 135 -22.35 6.24 16.73
CA LEU A 135 -21.01 6.06 16.14
C LEU A 135 -19.95 6.92 16.83
N ARG A 136 -20.31 8.14 17.27
CA ARG A 136 -19.42 8.99 18.08
C ARG A 136 -19.08 8.33 19.41
N ASP A 137 -20.07 7.74 20.09
CA ASP A 137 -19.88 7.05 21.37
C ASP A 137 -19.05 5.77 21.20
N GLN A 138 -19.31 4.97 20.16
CA GLN A 138 -18.51 3.80 19.83
C GLN A 138 -17.06 4.16 19.48
N LEU A 139 -16.85 5.27 18.76
CA LEU A 139 -15.52 5.75 18.40
C LEU A 139 -14.77 6.33 19.61
N ALA A 140 -15.47 7.01 20.52
CA ALA A 140 -14.92 7.47 21.78
C ALA A 140 -14.48 6.29 22.66
N ALA A 141 -15.31 5.24 22.75
CA ALA A 141 -14.98 4.01 23.47
C ALA A 141 -13.77 3.28 22.86
N TYR A 142 -13.73 3.13 21.54
CA TYR A 142 -12.60 2.52 20.83
C TYR A 142 -11.29 3.30 21.05
N ARG A 143 -11.33 4.64 20.92
CA ARG A 143 -10.15 5.50 21.17
C ARG A 143 -9.71 5.47 22.63
N ALA A 144 -10.64 5.39 23.59
CA ALA A 144 -10.31 5.24 25.00
C ALA A 144 -9.61 3.90 25.27
N GLU A 145 -10.07 2.84 24.63
CA GLU A 145 -9.48 1.51 24.72
C GLU A 145 -8.09 1.43 24.07
N GLU A 146 -7.89 2.07 22.91
CA GLU A 146 -6.56 2.22 22.29
C GLU A 146 -5.58 2.98 23.19
N LYS A 147 -6.02 4.09 23.81
CA LYS A 147 -5.21 4.82 24.80
C LYS A 147 -4.86 3.94 26.01
N ARG A 148 -5.78 3.08 26.44
CA ARG A 148 -5.55 2.13 27.54
C ARG A 148 -4.50 1.08 27.16
N ARG A 149 -4.56 0.53 25.94
CA ARG A 149 -3.54 -0.40 25.41
C ARG A 149 -2.18 0.26 25.32
N ALA A 150 -2.10 1.47 24.77
CA ALA A 150 -0.84 2.21 24.65
C ALA A 150 -0.19 2.47 26.02
N ARG A 151 -0.98 2.85 27.03
CA ARG A 151 -0.50 3.01 28.42
C ARG A 151 0.05 1.70 28.99
N LYS A 152 -0.63 0.57 28.76
CA LYS A 152 -0.16 -0.75 29.20
C LYS A 152 1.15 -1.15 28.51
N CYS A 153 1.28 -0.94 27.20
CA CYS A 153 2.51 -1.23 26.47
C CYS A 153 3.68 -0.37 26.96
N SER A 154 3.46 0.95 27.14
CA SER A 154 4.49 1.85 27.68
C SER A 154 4.91 1.46 29.10
N LYS A 155 3.96 1.02 29.94
CA LYS A 155 4.26 0.53 31.29
C LYS A 155 5.12 -0.74 31.26
N LEU A 156 4.78 -1.70 30.40
CA LEU A 156 5.54 -2.93 30.21
C LEU A 156 6.96 -2.65 29.72
N GLU A 157 7.12 -1.73 28.76
CA GLU A 157 8.42 -1.30 28.25
C GLU A 157 9.28 -0.64 29.34
N GLN A 158 8.70 0.25 30.15
CA GLN A 158 9.37 0.83 31.31
C GLN A 158 9.80 -0.23 32.33
N ASP A 159 8.94 -1.21 32.60
CA ASP A 159 9.24 -2.30 33.53
C ASP A 159 10.39 -3.18 32.98
N ILE A 160 10.41 -3.50 31.68
CA ILE A 160 11.52 -4.22 31.02
C ILE A 160 12.83 -3.44 31.13
N ILE A 161 12.82 -2.13 30.84
CA ILE A 161 14.00 -1.29 30.92
C ILE A 161 14.54 -1.23 32.35
N ARG A 162 13.66 -1.09 33.35
CA ARG A 162 14.04 -1.08 34.76
C ARG A 162 14.67 -2.41 35.17
N THR A 163 14.02 -3.54 34.87
CA THR A 163 14.53 -4.86 35.22
C THR A 163 15.87 -5.15 34.55
N ARG A 164 16.08 -4.74 33.30
CA ARG A 164 17.39 -4.85 32.64
C ARG A 164 18.47 -4.04 33.35
N LYS A 165 18.16 -2.82 33.80
CA LYS A 165 19.11 -2.00 34.58
C LYS A 165 19.44 -2.63 35.92
N GLU A 166 18.44 -3.15 36.62
CA GLU A 166 18.61 -3.82 37.92
C GLU A 166 19.43 -5.10 37.80
N LEU A 167 19.21 -5.92 36.76
CA LEU A 167 20.00 -7.12 36.49
C LEU A 167 21.46 -6.79 36.16
N VAL A 168 21.70 -5.81 35.28
CA VAL A 168 23.06 -5.38 34.92
C VAL A 168 23.78 -4.78 36.13
N GLN A 169 23.08 -4.04 36.98
CA GLN A 169 23.67 -3.51 38.21
C GLN A 169 23.96 -4.61 39.22
N ALA A 170 23.06 -5.59 39.41
CA ALA A 170 23.29 -6.70 40.33
C ALA A 170 24.45 -7.62 39.87
N GLU A 171 24.55 -7.92 38.57
CA GLU A 171 25.68 -8.65 37.99
C GLU A 171 26.99 -7.86 38.11
N SER A 172 26.93 -6.53 37.92
CA SER A 172 28.08 -5.65 38.13
C SER A 172 28.47 -5.56 39.60
N ASP A 173 27.53 -5.52 40.53
CA ASP A 173 27.78 -5.39 41.97
C ASP A 173 28.37 -6.69 42.55
N GLU A 174 27.96 -7.86 42.05
CA GLU A 174 28.59 -9.15 42.38
C GLU A 174 30.06 -9.22 41.91
N GLU A 175 30.33 -8.80 40.67
CA GLU A 175 31.70 -8.82 40.13
C GLU A 175 32.57 -7.75 40.80
N VAL A 176 32.03 -6.56 41.08
CA VAL A 176 32.73 -5.52 41.84
C VAL A 176 33.03 -5.97 43.28
N ASN A 177 32.11 -6.63 43.98
CA ASN A 177 32.38 -7.19 45.32
C ASN A 177 33.45 -8.29 45.30
N ARG A 178 33.48 -9.11 44.25
CA ARG A 178 34.53 -10.11 44.04
C ARG A 178 35.90 -9.44 43.83
N LEU A 179 35.97 -8.37 43.04
CA LEU A 179 37.20 -7.62 42.78
C LEU A 179 37.68 -6.83 44.01
N LEU A 180 36.77 -6.23 44.79
CA LEU A 180 37.09 -5.49 46.02
C LEU A 180 37.65 -6.42 47.12
N SER A 181 37.19 -7.67 47.20
CA SER A 181 37.70 -8.65 48.18
C SER A 181 39.15 -9.10 47.90
N GLY A 182 39.64 -8.90 46.68
CA GLY A 182 40.99 -9.31 46.25
C GLY A 182 42.07 -8.23 46.39
N HIS A 183 41.68 -6.96 46.55
CA HIS A 183 42.62 -5.84 46.57
C HIS A 183 42.40 -4.98 47.82
N GLY A 184 43.32 -5.11 48.79
CA GLY A 184 43.38 -4.23 49.95
C GLY A 184 43.41 -2.76 49.52
N GLU A 185 42.55 -1.95 50.13
CA GLU A 185 42.24 -0.58 49.74
C GLU A 185 43.49 0.33 49.75
N GLU A 186 43.99 0.71 48.57
CA GLU A 186 44.58 2.04 48.41
C GLU A 186 43.54 2.97 47.75
N PRO A 187 43.32 4.18 48.30
CA PRO A 187 42.31 5.09 47.78
C PRO A 187 42.66 5.53 46.34
N PHE A 188 41.82 5.11 45.40
CA PHE A 188 41.97 5.40 43.98
C PHE A 188 41.95 6.91 43.72
N LYS A 189 43.08 7.44 43.23
CA LYS A 189 43.16 8.80 42.68
C LYS A 189 42.88 8.77 41.18
N LEU A 190 41.65 9.11 40.80
CA LEU A 190 41.25 9.28 39.41
C LEU A 190 42.08 10.40 38.76
N LYS A 191 43.02 10.04 37.88
CA LYS A 191 43.62 10.99 36.93
C LYS A 191 42.81 10.93 35.65
N ALA A 192 42.26 12.07 35.23
CA ALA A 192 41.59 12.17 33.94
C ALA A 192 42.56 11.73 32.83
N PRO A 193 42.15 10.84 31.91
CA PRO A 193 43.02 10.39 30.83
C PRO A 193 43.43 11.57 29.96
N ASN A 194 44.69 11.60 29.53
CA ASN A 194 45.13 12.60 28.56
C ASN A 194 44.35 12.42 27.26
N ARG A 195 43.89 13.53 26.67
CA ARG A 195 43.21 13.57 25.37
C ARG A 195 43.94 12.74 24.30
N VAL A 196 45.27 12.71 24.32
CA VAL A 196 46.08 11.91 23.39
C VAL A 196 45.84 10.41 23.56
N ASP A 197 45.71 9.94 24.80
CA ASP A 197 45.50 8.52 25.08
C ASP A 197 44.07 8.09 24.72
N ILE A 198 43.09 8.97 24.96
CA ILE A 198 41.71 8.76 24.50
C ILE A 198 41.67 8.66 22.97
N ALA A 199 42.33 9.59 22.27
CA ALA A 199 42.37 9.59 20.81
C ALA A 199 43.06 8.34 20.25
N ARG A 200 44.18 7.92 20.86
CA ARG A 200 44.90 6.70 20.47
C ARG A 200 44.06 5.44 20.71
N TRP A 201 43.36 5.38 21.84
CA TRP A 201 42.47 4.28 22.16
C TRP A 201 41.32 4.17 21.15
N VAL A 202 40.62 5.28 20.87
CA VAL A 202 39.55 5.31 19.86
C VAL A 202 40.09 4.86 18.50
N ALA A 203 41.27 5.35 18.07
CA ALA A 203 41.88 4.93 16.82
C ALA A 203 42.18 3.42 16.79
N SER A 204 42.73 2.86 17.88
CA SER A 204 43.01 1.42 17.97
C SER A 204 41.74 0.56 17.91
N CYS A 205 40.63 1.06 18.47
CA CYS A 205 39.34 0.38 18.37
C CYS A 205 38.81 0.40 16.94
N TRP A 206 38.99 1.49 16.21
CA TRP A 206 38.61 1.58 14.79
C TRP A 206 39.44 0.65 13.90
N ASP A 207 40.76 0.56 14.13
CA ASP A 207 41.64 -0.33 13.36
C ASP A 207 41.37 -1.82 13.62
N ALA A 208 40.89 -2.16 14.82
CA ALA A 208 40.53 -3.52 15.18
C ALA A 208 39.18 -3.99 14.59
N LEU A 209 38.38 -3.09 14.00
CA LEU A 209 37.12 -3.47 13.35
C LEU A 209 37.39 -4.14 12.02
N THR A 210 36.91 -5.38 11.88
CA THR A 210 37.03 -6.08 10.59
C THR A 210 36.05 -5.49 9.57
N PRO A 211 36.42 -5.46 8.27
CA PRO A 211 35.50 -5.04 7.22
C PRO A 211 34.21 -5.88 7.15
N ALA A 212 34.22 -7.11 7.68
CA ALA A 212 33.03 -7.95 7.77
C ALA A 212 32.02 -7.44 8.81
N THR A 213 32.51 -6.99 9.97
CA THR A 213 31.68 -6.37 11.02
C THR A 213 31.02 -5.09 10.50
N ILE A 214 31.78 -4.23 9.81
CA ILE A 214 31.25 -2.99 9.23
C ILE A 214 30.19 -3.30 8.16
N ARG A 215 30.41 -4.29 7.28
CA ARG A 215 29.45 -4.64 6.23
C ARG A 215 28.19 -5.33 6.77
N SER A 216 28.29 -6.11 7.83
CA SER A 216 27.15 -6.76 8.49
C SER A 216 26.17 -5.71 9.03
N ASP A 217 26.68 -4.71 9.73
CA ASP A 217 25.83 -3.69 10.37
C ASP A 217 25.11 -2.78 9.37
N PHE A 218 25.69 -2.55 8.19
CA PHE A 218 25.01 -1.80 7.11
C PHE A 218 24.16 -2.69 6.19
N GLY A 219 24.28 -4.02 6.28
CA GLY A 219 23.51 -4.98 5.47
C GLY A 219 22.07 -5.17 5.93
N GLU A 220 21.77 -4.97 7.21
CA GLU A 220 20.40 -5.08 7.76
C GLU A 220 19.46 -3.94 7.37
N LEU A 221 19.97 -2.86 6.75
CA LEU A 221 19.15 -1.75 6.23
C LEU A 221 18.72 -1.95 4.77
N GLY A 222 18.95 -3.13 4.20
CA GLY A 222 18.61 -3.47 2.82
C GLY A 222 18.16 -4.92 2.64
N SER A 223 17.09 -5.33 3.33
CA SER A 223 16.24 -6.49 2.95
C SER A 223 14.83 -6.32 3.51
#